data_AF-A0A965IMB2-F1
#
_entry.id   AF-A0A965IMB2-F1
#
_cell.length_a   1.000
_cell.length_b   1.000
_cell.length_c   1.000
_cell.angle_alpha   90.00
_cell.angle_beta   90.00
_cell.angle_gamma   90.00
#
_symmetry.space_group_name_H-M   'P 1'
#
loop_
_entity.id
_entity.type
_entity.pdbx_description
1 polymer ?
#
loop_
_entity_poly.entity_id
_entity_poly.type
_entity_poly.pdbx_seq_one_letter_code
_entity_poly.pdbx_strand_id
1 'polypeptide(L)'
;MIVGILGTTISPYMFFWQTAEEVEERSDADRRGVARRSLRLIRTDVAIGMVGSQVGSWFMMVTTATVLHAHGVVNIGTAADAAAALEPLVHSFPHAGTLAKVIFAIGVIGMGLLGVPVLAGSASYAVSELFGWKEGLNEKARQARGFYAVIAAALLVGLGLTLIGIDPIRSLIFAAVVNGVVALPLVFVIRRIGQDSNIMGEHTNGRLSNVMLMTTFAVMGACAIVLFVSLR
;
A
#
# COMPACT_ATOMS: atom_id res chain seq x y z
N MET A 1 14.11 -6.71 8.13
CA MET A 1 12.80 -7.41 8.08
C MET A 1 11.72 -6.65 8.85
N ILE A 2 11.90 -6.36 10.15
CA ILE A 2 10.87 -5.65 10.96
C ILE A 2 10.44 -4.31 10.33
N VAL A 3 11.39 -3.48 9.87
CA VAL A 3 11.08 -2.21 9.18
C VAL A 3 10.26 -2.44 7.90
N GLY A 4 10.53 -3.53 7.17
CA GLY A 4 9.77 -3.87 5.96
C GLY A 4 8.32 -4.22 6.29
N ILE A 5 8.08 -5.01 7.35
CA ILE A 5 6.72 -5.34 7.81
C ILE A 5 5.96 -4.05 8.18
N LEU A 6 6.58 -3.18 8.99
CA LEU A 6 5.98 -1.90 9.37
C LEU A 6 5.74 -0.99 8.15
N GLY A 7 6.67 -0.97 7.20
CA GLY A 7 6.58 -0.20 5.97
C GLY A 7 5.50 -0.69 5.00
N THR A 8 5.18 -1.99 5.00
CA THR A 8 4.00 -2.50 4.26
C THR A 8 2.69 -2.07 4.90
N THR A 9 2.63 -1.89 6.23
CA THR A 9 1.42 -1.43 6.93
C THR A 9 1.18 0.06 6.73
N ILE A 10 2.24 0.87 6.82
CA ILE A 10 2.15 2.33 6.72
C ILE A 10 2.88 2.75 5.45
N SER A 11 2.21 2.54 4.32
CA SER A 11 2.79 2.88 3.03
C SER A 11 2.56 4.37 2.71
N PRO A 12 3.64 5.17 2.55
CA PRO A 12 3.59 6.60 2.24
C PRO A 12 2.59 6.99 1.15
N TYR A 13 2.57 6.23 0.06
CA TYR A 13 1.74 6.53 -1.10
C TYR A 13 0.24 6.50 -0.78
N MET A 14 -0.19 5.72 0.22
CA MET A 14 -1.60 5.65 0.62
C MET A 14 -2.09 6.98 1.18
N PHE A 15 -1.24 7.77 1.84
CA PHE A 15 -1.64 9.08 2.34
C PHE A 15 -1.93 10.05 1.20
N PHE A 16 -1.08 10.08 0.17
CA PHE A 16 -1.30 10.90 -1.02
C PHE A 16 -2.51 10.42 -1.81
N TRP A 17 -2.60 9.11 -2.07
CA TRP A 17 -3.73 8.51 -2.79
C TRP A 17 -5.07 8.78 -2.11
N GLN A 18 -5.20 8.46 -0.82
CA GLN A 18 -6.46 8.61 -0.10
C GLN A 18 -6.89 10.07 -0.02
N THR A 19 -5.95 11.00 0.20
CA THR A 19 -6.29 12.42 0.28
C THR A 19 -6.66 13.01 -1.08
N ALA A 20 -5.95 12.66 -2.14
CA ALA A 20 -6.28 13.08 -3.50
C ALA A 20 -7.65 12.53 -3.95
N GLU A 21 -7.91 11.25 -3.71
CA GLU A 21 -9.18 10.59 -4.06
C GLU A 21 -10.36 11.24 -3.32
N GLU A 22 -10.23 11.51 -2.02
CA GLU A 22 -11.28 12.16 -1.22
C GLU A 22 -11.53 13.61 -1.65
N VAL A 23 -10.49 14.33 -2.09
CA VAL A 23 -10.63 15.67 -2.68
C VAL A 23 -11.37 15.60 -4.02
N GLU A 24 -11.06 14.61 -4.86
CA GLU A 24 -11.73 14.38 -6.14
C GLU A 24 -13.21 13.99 -5.93
N GLU A 25 -13.49 13.03 -5.04
CA GLU A 25 -14.86 12.59 -4.70
C GLU A 25 -15.69 13.77 -4.15
N ARG A 26 -15.08 14.62 -3.32
CA ARG A 26 -15.73 15.83 -2.81
C ARG A 26 -16.02 16.85 -3.91
N SER A 27 -15.10 17.06 -4.84
CA SER A 27 -15.30 17.96 -5.98
C SER A 27 -16.42 17.46 -6.91
N ASP A 28 -16.45 16.14 -7.19
CA ASP A 28 -17.52 15.53 -7.98
C ASP A 28 -18.87 15.62 -7.27
N ALA A 29 -18.92 15.39 -5.96
CA ALA A 29 -20.13 15.56 -5.16
C ALA A 29 -20.68 16.99 -5.24
N ASP A 30 -19.80 18.00 -5.14
CA ASP A 30 -20.16 19.42 -5.29
C ASP A 30 -20.68 19.72 -6.71
N ARG A 31 -20.05 19.17 -7.75
CA ARG A 31 -20.49 19.34 -9.15
C ARG A 31 -21.85 18.71 -9.41
N ARG A 32 -22.15 17.57 -8.78
CA ARG A 32 -23.43 16.83 -8.93
C ARG A 32 -24.52 17.29 -7.97
N GLY A 33 -24.19 18.16 -7.01
CA GLY A 33 -25.12 18.63 -5.98
C GLY A 33 -25.57 17.54 -5.00
N VAL A 34 -24.74 16.51 -4.78
CA VAL A 34 -25.03 15.40 -3.85
C VAL A 34 -24.38 15.64 -2.48
N ALA A 35 -24.92 14.99 -1.45
CA ALA A 35 -24.40 15.13 -0.09
C ALA A 35 -22.97 14.58 0.03
N ARG A 36 -22.06 15.37 0.61
CA ARG A 36 -20.69 14.97 0.89
C ARG A 36 -20.65 13.82 1.90
N ARG A 37 -19.70 12.89 1.75
CA ARG A 37 -19.45 11.86 2.77
C ARG A 37 -19.02 12.52 4.07
N SER A 38 -19.60 12.05 5.18
CA SER A 38 -19.18 12.51 6.50
C SER A 38 -17.85 11.89 6.90
N LEU A 39 -17.05 12.60 7.69
CA LEU A 39 -15.78 12.06 8.23
C LEU A 39 -15.98 10.76 9.01
N ARG A 40 -17.16 10.56 9.62
CA ARG A 40 -17.49 9.31 10.32
C ARG A 40 -17.65 8.14 9.34
N LEU A 41 -18.26 8.36 8.18
CA LEU A 41 -18.39 7.35 7.14
C LEU A 41 -17.01 6.98 6.57
N ILE A 42 -16.19 7.98 6.25
CA ILE A 42 -14.82 7.78 5.74
C ILE A 42 -14.00 6.97 6.75
N ARG A 43 -14.04 7.32 8.04
CA ARG A 43 -13.33 6.57 9.10
C ARG A 43 -13.80 5.12 9.22
N THR A 44 -15.11 4.87 9.15
CA THR A 44 -15.66 3.51 9.24
C THR A 44 -15.24 2.67 8.04
N ASP A 45 -15.28 3.26 6.84
CA ASP A 45 -14.87 2.60 5.60
C ASP A 45 -13.40 2.17 5.65
N VAL A 46 -12.51 3.11 6.01
CA VAL A 46 -11.08 2.84 6.22
C VAL A 46 -10.89 1.78 7.31
N ALA A 47 -11.61 1.84 8.42
CA ALA A 47 -11.48 0.88 9.51
C ALA A 47 -11.87 -0.54 9.07
N ILE A 48 -12.97 -0.70 8.33
CA ILE A 48 -13.42 -2.00 7.80
C ILE A 48 -12.37 -2.55 6.83
N GLY A 49 -11.88 -1.72 5.90
CA GLY A 49 -10.83 -2.11 4.95
C GLY A 49 -9.55 -2.55 5.66
N MET A 50 -9.11 -1.79 6.67
CA MET A 50 -7.92 -2.11 7.47
C MET A 50 -8.08 -3.42 8.22
N VAL A 51 -9.21 -3.65 8.90
CA VAL A 51 -9.48 -4.93 9.59
C VAL A 51 -9.46 -6.10 8.60
N GLY A 52 -10.11 -5.97 7.44
CA GLY A 52 -10.09 -7.00 6.40
C GLY A 52 -8.68 -7.33 5.92
N SER A 53 -7.85 -6.31 5.67
CA SER A 53 -6.45 -6.50 5.25
C SER A 53 -5.59 -7.19 6.32
N GLN A 54 -5.80 -6.88 7.60
CA GLN A 54 -5.07 -7.51 8.70
C GLN A 54 -5.47 -8.98 8.89
N VAL A 55 -6.74 -9.32 8.70
CA VAL A 55 -7.21 -10.70 8.71
C VAL A 55 -6.55 -11.50 7.58
N GLY A 56 -6.53 -10.95 6.36
CA GLY A 56 -5.84 -11.58 5.23
C GLY A 56 -4.34 -11.78 5.49
N SER A 57 -3.68 -10.75 6.02
CA SER A 57 -2.25 -10.83 6.40
C SER A 57 -1.97 -11.88 7.46
N TRP A 58 -2.87 -12.02 8.44
CA TRP A 58 -2.77 -13.05 9.46
C TRP A 58 -2.85 -14.46 8.86
N PHE A 59 -3.82 -14.73 7.98
CA PHE A 59 -3.90 -16.01 7.28
C PHE A 59 -2.64 -16.28 6.43
N MET A 60 -2.14 -15.29 5.68
CA MET A 60 -0.90 -15.43 4.91
C MET A 60 0.28 -15.83 5.80
N MET A 61 0.46 -15.16 6.95
CA MET A 61 1.52 -15.49 7.90
C MET A 61 1.36 -16.88 8.50
N VAL A 62 0.15 -17.26 8.91
CA VAL A 62 -0.12 -18.59 9.48
C VAL A 62 0.16 -19.68 8.45
N THR A 63 -0.37 -19.56 7.23
CA THR A 63 -0.17 -20.56 6.17
C THR A 63 1.29 -20.69 5.77
N THR A 64 2.01 -19.60 5.61
CA THR A 64 3.45 -19.66 5.29
C THR A 64 4.28 -20.23 6.45
N ALA A 65 3.93 -19.92 7.70
CA ALA A 65 4.61 -20.47 8.86
C ALA A 65 4.35 -21.99 9.04
N THR A 66 3.12 -22.44 8.88
CA THR A 66 2.76 -23.86 9.09
C THR A 66 3.11 -24.76 7.93
N VAL A 67 3.19 -24.23 6.71
CA VAL A 67 3.52 -25.00 5.51
C VAL A 67 4.99 -24.82 5.14
N LEU A 68 5.41 -23.62 4.74
CA LEU A 68 6.78 -23.42 4.23
C LEU A 68 7.82 -23.60 5.34
N HIS A 69 7.68 -22.83 6.43
CA HIS A 69 8.69 -22.84 7.48
C HIS A 69 8.76 -24.19 8.20
N ALA A 70 7.63 -24.86 8.43
CA ALA A 70 7.60 -26.22 9.00
C ALA A 70 8.30 -27.26 8.11
N HIS A 71 8.29 -27.08 6.78
CA HIS A 71 9.03 -27.91 5.82
C HIS A 71 10.45 -27.41 5.53
N GLY A 72 10.97 -26.46 6.32
CA GLY A 72 12.33 -25.94 6.20
C GLY A 72 12.55 -24.94 5.05
N VAL A 73 11.47 -24.53 4.36
CA VAL A 73 11.52 -23.52 3.29
C VAL A 73 11.54 -22.14 3.94
N VAL A 74 12.74 -21.60 4.11
CA VAL A 74 12.97 -20.28 4.72
C VAL A 74 13.29 -19.17 3.71
N ASN A 75 13.55 -19.54 2.45
CA ASN A 75 13.91 -18.59 1.41
C ASN A 75 12.96 -18.75 0.22
N ILE A 76 12.19 -17.69 -0.06
CA ILE A 76 11.20 -17.65 -1.13
C ILE A 76 11.80 -16.82 -2.27
N GLY A 77 12.23 -17.50 -3.34
CA GLY A 77 12.87 -16.85 -4.48
C GLY A 77 11.92 -16.60 -5.65
N THR A 78 10.81 -17.34 -5.73
CA THR A 78 9.84 -17.22 -6.82
C THR A 78 8.39 -17.23 -6.33
N ALA A 79 7.49 -16.71 -7.17
CA ALA A 79 6.04 -16.80 -6.94
C ALA A 79 5.56 -18.27 -6.87
N ALA A 80 6.24 -19.19 -7.55
CA ALA A 80 5.93 -20.62 -7.49
C ALA A 80 6.26 -21.20 -6.10
N ASP A 81 7.33 -20.74 -5.46
CA ASP A 81 7.69 -21.16 -4.10
C ASP A 81 6.63 -20.70 -3.09
N ALA A 82 6.11 -19.49 -3.27
CA ALA A 82 5.01 -18.97 -2.45
C ALA A 82 3.70 -19.75 -2.67
N ALA A 83 3.43 -20.20 -3.90
CA ALA A 83 2.24 -21.00 -4.22
C ALA A 83 2.22 -22.36 -3.51
N ALA A 84 3.40 -22.92 -3.19
CA ALA A 84 3.51 -24.18 -2.45
C ALA A 84 2.87 -24.08 -1.05
N ALA A 85 2.72 -22.87 -0.50
CA ALA A 85 2.03 -22.64 0.78
C ALA A 85 0.58 -23.11 0.75
N LEU A 86 -0.06 -23.12 -0.42
CA LEU A 86 -1.45 -23.49 -0.59
C LEU A 86 -1.64 -24.99 -0.84
N GLU A 87 -0.58 -25.74 -1.15
CA GLU A 87 -0.68 -27.15 -1.54
C GLU A 87 -1.40 -28.04 -0.50
N PRO A 88 -1.13 -27.90 0.83
CA PRO A 88 -1.84 -28.69 1.83
C PRO A 88 -3.35 -28.40 1.91
N LEU A 89 -3.79 -27.19 1.54
CA LEU A 89 -5.21 -26.81 1.57
C LEU A 89 -6.01 -27.47 0.44
N VAL A 90 -5.35 -27.86 -0.64
CA VAL A 90 -5.97 -28.50 -1.82
C VAL A 90 -5.61 -29.99 -1.96
N HIS A 91 -4.96 -30.58 -0.95
CA HIS A 91 -4.55 -31.98 -0.94
C HIS A 91 -5.72 -32.97 -1.17
N SER A 92 -6.95 -32.60 -0.79
CA SER A 92 -8.15 -33.42 -0.99
C SER A 92 -8.60 -33.54 -2.45
N PHE A 93 -8.05 -32.72 -3.36
CA PHE A 93 -8.42 -32.70 -4.77
C PHE A 93 -7.36 -33.37 -5.66
N PRO A 94 -7.76 -34.01 -6.77
CA PRO A 94 -6.80 -34.55 -7.74
C PRO A 94 -5.94 -33.42 -8.33
N HIS A 95 -4.63 -33.64 -8.47
CA HIS A 95 -3.64 -32.65 -8.94
C HIS A 95 -3.46 -31.42 -8.03
N ALA A 96 -3.47 -31.63 -6.71
CA ALA A 96 -3.34 -30.59 -5.68
C ALA A 96 -2.25 -29.53 -5.96
N GLY A 97 -1.04 -29.94 -6.39
CA GLY A 97 0.06 -29.02 -6.68
C GLY A 97 -0.20 -28.06 -7.86
N THR A 98 -0.85 -28.53 -8.93
CA THR A 98 -1.24 -27.67 -10.06
C THR A 98 -2.38 -26.74 -9.66
N LEU A 99 -3.34 -27.25 -8.90
CA LEU A 99 -4.47 -26.46 -8.41
C LEU A 99 -4.01 -25.32 -7.47
N ALA A 100 -3.07 -25.60 -6.56
CA ALA A 100 -2.46 -24.60 -5.69
C ALA A 100 -1.80 -23.46 -6.49
N LYS A 101 -1.04 -23.80 -7.53
CA LYS A 101 -0.40 -22.83 -8.44
C LYS A 101 -1.43 -21.97 -9.18
N VAL A 102 -2.51 -22.57 -9.66
CA VAL A 102 -3.58 -21.84 -10.38
C VAL A 102 -4.32 -20.90 -9.44
N ILE A 103 -4.70 -21.35 -8.24
CA ILE A 103 -5.36 -20.51 -7.23
C ILE A 103 -4.46 -19.34 -6.84
N PHE A 104 -3.17 -19.62 -6.59
CA PHE A 104 -2.19 -18.58 -6.28
C PHE A 104 -2.05 -17.58 -7.42
N ALA A 105 -1.93 -18.05 -8.66
CA ALA A 105 -1.82 -17.19 -9.84
C ALA A 105 -3.06 -16.29 -10.01
N ILE A 106 -4.27 -16.83 -9.86
CA ILE A 106 -5.51 -16.04 -9.88
C ILE A 106 -5.50 -14.98 -8.78
N GLY A 107 -5.09 -15.34 -7.56
CA GLY A 107 -4.96 -14.42 -6.44
C GLY A 107 -3.97 -13.28 -6.72
N VAL A 108 -2.77 -13.60 -7.20
CA VAL A 108 -1.73 -12.62 -7.52
C VAL A 108 -2.16 -11.71 -8.67
N ILE A 109 -2.76 -12.25 -9.73
CA ILE A 109 -3.29 -11.45 -10.85
C ILE A 109 -4.40 -10.52 -10.37
N GLY A 110 -5.35 -11.03 -9.58
CA GLY A 110 -6.44 -10.24 -9.03
C GLY A 110 -5.94 -9.10 -8.13
N MET A 111 -5.00 -9.40 -7.22
CA MET A 111 -4.36 -8.39 -6.37
C MET A 111 -3.56 -7.38 -7.20
N GLY A 112 -2.87 -7.81 -8.26
CA GLY A 112 -2.16 -6.94 -9.18
C GLY A 112 -3.08 -5.98 -9.93
N LEU A 113 -4.21 -6.47 -10.46
CA LEU A 113 -5.19 -5.65 -11.16
C LEU A 113 -5.83 -4.58 -10.26
N LEU A 114 -5.99 -4.86 -8.97
CA LEU A 114 -6.49 -3.90 -7.98
C LEU A 114 -5.40 -2.95 -7.49
N GLY A 115 -4.19 -3.44 -7.26
CA GLY A 115 -3.09 -2.67 -6.67
C GLY A 115 -2.39 -1.74 -7.66
N VAL A 116 -2.26 -2.15 -8.93
CA VAL A 116 -1.58 -1.38 -9.97
C VAL A 116 -2.20 0.01 -10.18
N PRO A 117 -3.53 0.16 -10.35
CA PRO A 117 -4.16 1.47 -10.50
C PRO A 117 -3.92 2.39 -9.30
N VAL A 118 -4.00 1.84 -8.08
CA VAL A 118 -3.79 2.60 -6.85
C VAL A 118 -2.34 3.09 -6.74
N LEU A 119 -1.37 2.20 -7.00
CA LEU A 119 0.05 2.55 -6.94
C LEU A 119 0.46 3.53 -8.04
N ALA A 120 0.13 3.21 -9.29
CA ALA A 120 0.46 4.06 -10.43
C ALA A 120 -0.27 5.40 -10.36
N GLY A 121 -1.53 5.37 -9.95
CA GLY A 121 -2.34 6.55 -9.73
C GLY A 121 -1.79 7.45 -8.61
N SER A 122 -1.35 6.88 -7.49
CA SER A 122 -0.72 7.65 -6.41
C SER A 122 0.55 8.38 -6.87
N ALA A 123 1.36 7.74 -7.73
CA ALA A 123 2.54 8.36 -8.30
C ALA A 123 2.16 9.45 -9.31
N SER A 124 1.12 9.24 -10.13
CA SER A 124 0.66 10.25 -11.07
C SER A 124 0.03 11.46 -10.41
N TYR A 125 -0.72 11.30 -9.30
CA TYR A 125 -1.19 12.43 -8.49
C TYR A 125 -0.01 13.23 -7.94
N ALA A 126 0.93 12.59 -7.24
CA ALA A 126 2.08 13.28 -6.65
C ALA A 126 2.91 14.06 -7.69
N VAL A 127 3.13 13.47 -8.87
CA VAL A 127 3.86 14.13 -9.97
C VAL A 127 3.03 15.27 -10.57
N SER A 128 1.74 15.05 -10.81
CA SER A 128 0.89 16.06 -11.46
C SER A 128 0.70 17.27 -10.55
N GLU A 129 0.54 17.07 -9.24
CA GLU A 129 0.50 18.13 -8.24
C GLU A 129 1.80 18.95 -8.21
N LEU A 130 2.97 18.29 -8.25
CA LEU A 130 4.28 18.95 -8.27
C LEU A 130 4.47 19.85 -9.51
N PHE A 131 3.96 19.43 -10.67
CA PHE A 131 4.06 20.18 -11.92
C PHE A 131 2.85 21.07 -12.22
N GLY A 132 1.83 21.09 -11.34
CA GLY A 132 0.57 21.83 -11.55
C GLY A 132 -0.22 21.35 -12.77
N TRP A 133 -0.11 20.08 -13.13
CA TRP A 133 -0.86 19.49 -14.25
C TRP A 133 -2.28 19.12 -13.86
N LYS A 134 -3.18 19.03 -14.86
CA LYS A 134 -4.51 18.44 -14.63
C LYS A 134 -4.38 16.97 -14.29
N GLU A 135 -5.01 16.59 -13.19
CA GLU A 135 -5.00 15.24 -12.60
C GLU A 135 -6.42 14.76 -12.30
N GLY A 136 -6.57 13.45 -12.07
CA GLY A 136 -7.84 12.83 -11.71
C GLY A 136 -8.13 11.57 -12.52
N LEU A 137 -8.65 10.54 -11.86
CA LEU A 137 -9.07 9.29 -12.49
C LEU A 137 -10.42 9.43 -13.20
N ASN A 138 -11.26 10.38 -12.77
CA ASN A 138 -12.52 10.71 -13.44
C ASN A 138 -12.32 11.61 -14.67
N GLU A 139 -11.13 12.18 -14.86
CA GLU A 139 -10.82 13.01 -16.04
C GLU A 139 -10.56 12.12 -17.27
N LYS A 140 -10.98 12.57 -18.46
CA LYS A 140 -10.72 11.78 -19.68
C LYS A 140 -9.22 11.71 -19.94
N ALA A 141 -8.73 10.56 -20.41
CA ALA A 141 -7.31 10.37 -20.76
C ALA A 141 -6.72 11.43 -21.72
N ARG A 142 -7.58 12.02 -22.57
CA ARG A 142 -7.20 13.13 -23.46
C ARG A 142 -7.05 14.49 -22.78
N GLN A 143 -7.68 14.69 -21.62
CA GLN A 143 -7.69 15.94 -20.83
C GLN A 143 -6.57 15.94 -19.78
N ALA A 144 -6.25 14.79 -19.17
CA ALA A 144 -5.19 14.62 -18.19
C ALA A 144 -3.98 13.84 -18.77
N ARG A 145 -3.45 14.30 -19.91
CA ARG A 145 -2.38 13.58 -20.64
C ARG A 145 -1.13 13.32 -19.79
N GLY A 146 -0.74 14.30 -18.96
CA GLY A 146 0.41 14.18 -18.06
C GLY A 146 0.20 13.06 -17.02
N PHE A 147 -0.96 13.06 -16.37
CA PHE A 147 -1.34 12.05 -15.37
C PHE A 147 -1.28 10.63 -15.94
N TYR A 148 -1.96 10.37 -17.07
CA TYR A 148 -1.96 9.04 -17.69
C TYR A 148 -0.60 8.66 -18.30
N ALA A 149 0.21 9.63 -18.74
CA ALA A 149 1.58 9.36 -19.18
C ALA A 149 2.47 8.87 -18.03
N VAL A 150 2.32 9.42 -16.83
CA VAL A 150 3.04 8.94 -15.63
C VAL A 150 2.62 7.51 -15.27
N ILE A 151 1.32 7.19 -15.33
CA ILE A 151 0.83 5.82 -15.10
C ILE A 151 1.45 4.85 -16.11
N ALA A 152 1.40 5.18 -17.40
CA ALA A 152 1.98 4.34 -18.45
C ALA A 152 3.50 4.19 -18.29
N ALA A 153 4.21 5.26 -17.96
CA ALA A 153 5.65 5.23 -17.71
C ALA A 153 6.00 4.35 -16.50
N ALA A 154 5.28 4.49 -15.38
CA ALA A 154 5.49 3.69 -14.18
C ALA A 154 5.31 2.18 -14.46
N LEU A 155 4.28 1.83 -15.24
CA LEU A 155 4.04 0.46 -15.69
C LEU A 155 5.15 -0.09 -16.58
N LEU A 156 5.58 0.69 -17.57
CA LEU A 156 6.66 0.30 -18.48
C LEU A 156 8.00 0.15 -17.75
N VAL A 157 8.29 1.03 -16.79
CA VAL A 157 9.48 0.92 -15.94
C VAL A 157 9.41 -0.34 -15.09
N GLY A 158 8.29 -0.61 -14.40
CA GLY A 158 8.13 -1.83 -13.61
C GLY A 158 8.30 -3.11 -14.43
N LEU A 159 7.73 -3.15 -15.64
CA LEU A 159 7.92 -4.25 -16.57
C LEU A 159 9.38 -4.35 -17.03
N GLY A 160 9.99 -3.23 -17.40
CA GLY A 160 11.38 -3.16 -17.85
C GLY A 160 12.38 -3.64 -16.80
N LEU A 161 12.21 -3.26 -15.53
CA LEU A 161 13.04 -3.73 -14.42
C LEU A 161 13.00 -5.26 -14.31
N THR A 162 11.82 -5.85 -14.46
CA THR A 162 11.64 -7.31 -14.45
C THR A 162 12.34 -7.97 -15.65
N LEU A 163 12.26 -7.38 -16.84
CA LEU A 163 12.90 -7.90 -18.05
C LEU A 163 14.43 -7.83 -18.01
N ILE A 164 15.00 -6.86 -17.29
CA ILE A 164 16.46 -6.70 -17.10
C ILE A 164 17.00 -7.70 -16.05
N GLY A 165 16.13 -8.54 -15.47
CA GLY A 165 16.51 -9.59 -14.52
C GLY A 165 16.63 -9.13 -13.07
N ILE A 166 16.05 -7.97 -12.73
CA ILE A 166 15.94 -7.55 -11.34
C ILE A 166 14.88 -8.42 -10.66
N ASP A 167 15.29 -9.08 -9.58
CA ASP A 167 14.42 -9.95 -8.77
C ASP A 167 13.22 -9.14 -8.21
N PRO A 168 11.98 -9.44 -8.62
CA PRO A 168 10.80 -8.73 -8.17
C PRO A 168 10.52 -8.90 -6.68
N ILE A 169 10.84 -10.07 -6.10
CA ILE A 169 10.60 -10.35 -4.68
C ILE A 169 11.56 -9.53 -3.83
N ARG A 170 12.84 -9.49 -4.18
CA ARG A 170 13.81 -8.63 -3.48
C ARG A 170 13.45 -7.15 -3.64
N SER A 171 13.01 -6.74 -4.83
CA SER A 171 12.56 -5.37 -5.08
C SER A 171 11.35 -4.99 -4.23
N LEU A 172 10.39 -5.91 -4.08
CA LEU A 172 9.22 -5.73 -3.21
C LEU A 172 9.63 -5.56 -1.74
N ILE A 173 10.54 -6.40 -1.25
CA ILE A 173 11.08 -6.31 0.12
C ILE A 173 11.83 -4.98 0.32
N PHE A 174 12.64 -4.58 -0.66
CA PHE A 174 13.37 -3.31 -0.61
C PHE A 174 12.40 -2.12 -0.58
N ALA A 175 11.41 -2.11 -1.47
CA ALA A 175 10.37 -1.08 -1.50
C ALA A 175 9.61 -0.98 -0.16
N ALA A 176 9.30 -2.12 0.47
CA ALA A 176 8.69 -2.14 1.79
C ALA A 176 9.56 -1.47 2.87
N VAL A 177 10.87 -1.72 2.86
CA VAL A 177 11.80 -1.06 3.79
C VAL A 177 11.87 0.44 3.53
N VAL A 178 11.97 0.86 2.27
CA VAL A 178 11.96 2.28 1.87
C VAL A 178 10.68 2.96 2.33
N ASN A 179 9.52 2.33 2.14
CA ASN A 179 8.23 2.83 2.61
C ASN A 179 8.25 3.07 4.13
N GLY A 180 8.80 2.14 4.90
CA GLY A 180 8.93 2.27 6.36
C GLY A 180 9.79 3.46 6.78
N VAL A 181 10.86 3.76 6.04
CA VAL A 181 11.72 4.93 6.32
C VAL A 181 11.04 6.24 5.90
N VAL A 182 10.44 6.28 4.71
CA VAL A 182 9.76 7.47 4.15
C VAL A 182 8.50 7.83 4.94
N ALA A 183 7.85 6.86 5.57
CA ALA A 183 6.68 7.11 6.41
C ALA A 183 7.00 7.99 7.63
N LEU A 184 8.24 8.02 8.12
CA LEU A 184 8.63 8.84 9.29
C LEU A 184 8.40 10.34 9.11
N PRO A 185 9.02 11.00 8.11
CA PRO A 185 8.77 12.42 7.88
C PRO A 185 7.29 12.70 7.58
N LEU A 186 6.60 11.80 6.89
CA LEU A 186 5.17 11.96 6.57
C LEU A 186 4.29 11.93 7.81
N VAL A 187 4.44 10.95 8.69
CA VAL A 187 3.67 10.87 9.95
C VAL A 187 3.92 12.10 10.81
N PHE A 188 5.15 12.61 10.85
CA PHE A 188 5.47 13.85 11.55
C PHE A 188 4.74 15.06 10.96
N VAL A 189 4.76 15.22 9.63
CA VAL A 189 4.06 16.33 8.94
C VAL A 189 2.55 16.23 9.13
N ILE A 190 1.96 15.05 8.93
CA ILE A 190 0.52 14.81 9.12
C ILE A 190 0.08 15.14 10.54
N ARG A 191 0.86 14.70 11.53
CA ARG A 191 0.60 15.04 12.92
C ARG A 191 0.63 16.56 13.14
N ARG A 192 1.64 17.25 12.61
CA ARG A 192 1.80 18.70 12.79
C ARG A 192 0.64 19.47 12.14
N ILE A 193 0.26 19.11 10.93
CA ILE A 193 -0.91 19.67 10.23
C ILE A 193 -2.19 19.39 11.03
N GLY A 194 -2.37 18.15 11.48
CA GLY A 194 -3.54 17.76 12.27
C GLY A 194 -3.67 18.48 13.62
N GLN A 195 -2.57 19.04 14.15
CA GLN A 195 -2.57 19.85 15.38
C GLN A 195 -2.80 21.34 15.13
N ASP A 196 -2.64 21.82 13.90
CA ASP A 196 -2.76 23.23 13.56
C ASP A 196 -4.23 23.62 13.36
N SER A 197 -4.76 24.44 14.27
CA SER A 197 -6.13 24.93 14.20
C SER A 197 -6.36 25.91 13.05
N ASN A 198 -5.31 26.56 12.52
CA ASN A 198 -5.45 27.44 11.37
C ASN A 198 -5.70 26.65 10.07
N ILE A 199 -5.19 25.42 9.99
CA ILE A 199 -5.38 24.55 8.82
C ILE A 199 -6.62 23.67 8.99
N MET A 200 -6.78 23.04 10.15
CA MET A 200 -7.84 22.05 10.38
C MET A 200 -9.16 22.63 10.89
N GLY A 201 -9.17 23.89 11.34
CA GLY A 201 -10.34 24.53 11.94
C GLY A 201 -10.89 23.72 13.11
N GLU A 202 -12.17 23.34 13.05
CA GLU A 202 -12.83 22.56 14.09
C GLU A 202 -12.43 21.07 14.12
N HIS A 203 -11.73 20.57 13.09
CA HIS A 203 -11.41 19.15 12.91
C HIS A 203 -9.98 18.78 13.37
N THR A 204 -9.41 19.54 14.30
CA THR A 204 -8.08 19.23 14.89
C THR A 204 -8.02 17.85 15.54
N ASN A 205 -6.82 17.28 15.58
CA ASN A 205 -6.56 15.97 16.18
C ASN A 205 -6.90 15.97 17.67
N GLY A 206 -7.80 15.06 18.06
CA GLY A 206 -8.04 14.76 19.47
C GLY A 206 -6.83 14.12 20.16
N ARG A 207 -6.87 14.04 21.50
CA ARG A 207 -5.79 13.49 22.32
C ARG A 207 -5.39 12.07 21.92
N LEU A 208 -6.37 11.20 21.64
CA LEU A 208 -6.13 9.82 21.22
C LEU A 208 -5.37 9.73 19.90
N SER A 209 -5.75 10.54 18.91
CA SER A 209 -5.10 10.57 17.60
C SER A 209 -3.64 11.04 17.72
N ASN A 210 -3.39 12.08 18.51
CA ASN A 210 -2.03 12.58 18.74
C ASN A 210 -1.14 11.57 19.48
N VAL A 211 -1.68 10.84 20.46
CA VAL A 211 -0.94 9.78 21.15
C VAL A 211 -0.62 8.65 20.19
N MET A 212 -1.59 8.16 19.42
CA MET A 212 -1.37 7.10 18.43
C MET A 212 -0.31 7.50 17.39
N LEU A 213 -0.40 8.70 16.83
CA LEU A 213 0.59 9.22 15.88
C LEU A 213 1.98 9.38 16.52
N MET A 214 2.07 9.76 17.81
CA MET A 214 3.33 9.80 18.55
C MET A 214 3.95 8.40 18.62
N THR A 215 3.15 7.44 19.06
CA THR A 215 3.60 6.07 19.27
C THR A 215 4.06 5.45 17.96
N THR A 216 3.30 5.63 16.89
CA THR A 216 3.69 5.20 15.54
C THR A 216 5.02 5.82 15.12
N PHE A 217 5.16 7.14 15.25
CA PHE A 217 6.41 7.84 14.92
C PHE A 217 7.60 7.32 15.74
N ALA A 218 7.42 7.12 17.05
CA ALA A 218 8.47 6.63 17.94
C ALA A 218 8.88 5.19 17.62
N VAL A 219 7.92 4.29 17.42
CA VAL A 219 8.18 2.87 17.09
C VAL A 219 8.86 2.75 15.73
N MET A 220 8.32 3.41 14.70
CA MET A 220 8.95 3.40 13.37
C MET A 220 10.34 4.03 13.41
N GLY A 221 10.53 5.09 14.21
CA GLY A 221 11.80 5.79 14.35
C GLY A 221 12.85 4.90 14.99
N ALA A 222 12.49 4.22 16.07
CA ALA A 222 13.35 3.22 16.71
C ALA A 222 13.73 2.09 15.75
N CYS A 223 12.76 1.55 15.00
CA CYS A 223 13.04 0.50 14.02
C CYS A 223 13.95 0.97 12.87
N ALA A 224 13.76 2.20 12.38
CA ALA A 224 14.63 2.77 11.36
C ALA A 224 16.06 3.00 11.87
N ILE A 225 16.22 3.52 13.09
CA ILE A 225 17.54 3.69 13.72
C ILE A 225 18.24 2.34 13.85
N VAL A 226 17.54 1.31 14.36
CA VAL A 226 18.09 -0.05 14.47
C VAL A 226 18.53 -0.58 13.11
N LEU A 227 17.73 -0.37 12.06
CA LEU A 227 18.09 -0.76 10.69
C LEU A 227 19.40 -0.10 10.24
N PHE A 228 19.55 1.21 10.42
CA PHE A 228 20.77 1.93 10.02
C PHE A 228 21.99 1.52 10.84
N VAL A 229 21.81 1.25 12.14
CA VAL A 229 22.89 0.77 13.01
C VAL A 229 23.31 -0.65 12.62
N SER A 230 22.38 -1.53 12.29
CA SER A 230 22.66 -2.91 11.86
C SER A 230 23.19 -3.01 10.42
N LEU A 231 23.07 -1.96 9.62
CA LEU A 231 23.66 -1.89 8.27
C LEU A 231 25.14 -1.48 8.28
N ARG A 232 25.65 -0.99 9.42
CA ARG A 232 27.03 -0.56 9.63
C ARG A 232 27.88 -1.71 10.16
#